data_AF-A0AAV0S1Y4-F1
#
_entry.id   AF-A0AAV0S1Y4-F1
#
_cell.length_a   1.000
_cell.length_b   1.000
_cell.length_c   1.000
_cell.angle_alpha   90.00
_cell.angle_beta   90.00
_cell.angle_gamma   90.00
#
_symmetry.space_group_name_H-M   'P 1'
#
loop_
_entity.id
_entity.type
_entity.pdbx_description
1 polymer ?
#
loop_
_entity_poly.entity_id
_entity_poly.type
_entity_poly.pdbx_seq_one_letter_code
_entity_poly.pdbx_strand_id
1 'polypeptide(L)' 'MFIRLISAAGTGFFYVKKKSSKKVMEKLEFRKYDPRVNRHVLFTEAKMK' A
#
# COMPACT_ATOMS: atom_id res chain seq x y z
N MET A 1 -11.53 -2.71 -7.77
CA MET A 1 -10.71 -1.51 -8.01
C MET A 1 -9.28 -1.84 -7.67
N PHE A 2 -8.33 -1.49 -8.55
CA PHE A 2 -6.90 -1.63 -8.22
C PHE A 2 -6.46 -0.43 -7.39
N ILE A 3 -5.65 -0.71 -6.38
CA ILE A 3 -5.05 0.28 -5.51
C ILE A 3 -3.55 0.02 -5.42
N ARG A 4 -2.80 1.09 -5.15
CA ARG A 4 -1.38 1.00 -4.86
C ARG A 4 -1.20 1.17 -3.35
N LEU A 5 -0.35 0.36 -2.77
CA LEU A 5 0.10 0.51 -1.39
C LEU A 5 1.48 1.15 -1.44
N ILE A 6 1.61 2.40 -1.02
CA ILE A 6 2.85 3.17 -1.08
C ILE A 6 3.60 3.03 0.24
N SER A 7 4.90 2.74 0.15
CA SER A 7 5.79 2.69 1.32
C SER A 7 5.91 4.07 1.97
N ALA A 8 5.61 4.17 3.27
CA ALA A 8 5.78 5.39 4.05
C ALA A 8 7.26 5.77 4.24
N ALA A 9 8.19 4.87 3.94
CA ALA A 9 9.63 5.15 4.02
C ALA A 9 10.15 6.01 2.85
N GLY A 10 9.30 6.45 1.93
CA GLY A 10 9.68 7.37 0.85
C GLY A 10 10.56 6.75 -0.24
N THR A 11 10.70 5.43 -0.26
CA THR A 11 11.59 4.72 -1.20
C THR A 11 11.05 4.61 -2.63
N GLY A 12 9.78 5.00 -2.84
CA GLY A 12 9.06 4.83 -4.11
C GLY A 12 8.62 3.40 -4.41
N PHE A 13 8.87 2.44 -3.51
CA PHE A 13 8.37 1.08 -3.64
C PHE A 13 6.88 1.01 -3.31
N PHE A 14 6.13 0.24 -4.12
CA PHE A 14 4.69 0.07 -3.93
C PHE A 14 4.24 -1.34 -4.30
N TYR A 15 3.22 -1.81 -3.61
CA TYR A 15 2.49 -3.01 -4.01
C TYR A 15 1.23 -2.65 -4.78
N VAL A 16 0.77 -3.55 -5.64
CA VAL A 16 -0.55 -3.45 -6.27
C VAL A 16 -1.47 -4.48 -5.62
N LYS A 17 -2.66 -4.04 -5.21
CA LYS A 17 -3.68 -4.92 -4.63
C LYS A 17 -5.04 -4.65 -5.26
N LYS A 18 -5.85 -5.69 -5.41
CA LYS A 18 -7.27 -5.58 -5.76
C LYS A 18 -8.08 -5.33 -4.48
N LYS A 19 -8.79 -4.20 -4.43
CA LYS A 19 -9.73 -3.85 -3.35
C LYS A 19 -11.17 -4.01 -3.84
N SER A 20 -12.02 -4.54 -2.97
CA SER A 20 -13.47 -4.57 -3.15
C SER A 20 -14.07 -3.30 -2.57
N SER A 21 -14.65 -2.45 -3.42
CA SER A 21 -15.27 -1.18 -3.03
C SER A 21 -16.50 -1.34 -2.13
N LYS A 22 -17.14 -2.51 -2.14
CA LYS A 22 -18.34 -2.80 -1.32
C LYS A 22 -18.01 -3.22 0.11
N LYS A 23 -16.89 -3.92 0.31
CA LYS A 23 -16.54 -4.52 1.61
C LYS A 23 -15.62 -3.64 2.46
N VAL A 24 -14.80 -2.82 1.81
CA VAL A 24 -13.81 -1.98 2.50
C VAL A 24 -13.93 -0.56 1.95
N MET A 25 -14.53 0.33 2.75
CA MET A 25 -14.68 1.74 2.40
C MET A 25 -13.51 2.60 2.90
N GLU A 26 -12.92 2.22 4.03
CA GLU A 26 -11.82 2.97 4.66
C GLU A 26 -10.48 2.76 3.95
N LYS A 27 -9.55 3.69 4.17
CA LYS A 27 -8.18 3.58 3.65
C LYS A 27 -7.47 2.43 4.36
N LEU A 28 -6.79 1.61 3.58
CA LEU A 28 -6.03 0.48 4.11
C LEU A 28 -4.61 0.90 4.49
N GLU A 29 -4.19 0.47 5.67
CA GLU A 29 -2.83 0.61 6.18
C GLU A 29 -2.29 -0.75 6.59
N PHE A 30 -1.09 -1.10 6.12
CA PHE A 30 -0.48 -2.39 6.42
C PHE A 30 1.01 -2.24 6.74
N ARG A 31 1.50 -3.00 7.72
CA ARG A 31 2.94 -3.22 7.84
C ARG A 31 3.38 -4.31 6.86
N LYS A 32 4.25 -3.96 5.92
CA LYS A 32 4.81 -4.86 4.92
C LYS A 32 6.30 -4.62 4.77
N TYR A 33 7.00 -5.61 4.25
CA TYR A 33 8.42 -5.51 3.96
C TYR A 33 8.67 -4.54 2.80
N ASP A 34 9.59 -3.60 2.98
CA ASP A 34 10.14 -2.80 1.91
C ASP A 34 11.56 -3.31 1.59
N PRO A 35 11.80 -3.90 0.39
CA PRO A 35 13.10 -4.43 0.02
C PRO A 35 14.17 -3.33 -0.18
N ARG A 36 13.79 -2.06 -0.30
CA ARG A 36 14.76 -0.96 -0.42
C ARG A 36 15.33 -0.54 0.93
N VAL A 37 14.55 -0.69 2.01
CA VAL A 37 14.99 -0.39 3.40
C VAL A 37 15.39 -1.65 4.16
N ASN A 38 15.07 -2.82 3.61
CA ASN A 38 15.21 -4.12 4.25
C ASN A 38 14.50 -4.23 5.60
N ARG A 39 13.35 -3.57 5.74
CA ARG A 39 12.57 -3.53 7.00
C ARG A 39 11.07 -3.55 6.72
N HIS A 40 10.30 -3.95 7.72
CA HIS A 40 8.85 -3.82 7.69
C HIS A 40 8.46 -2.38 8.02
N VAL A 41 7.80 -1.73 7.08
CA VAL A 41 7.36 -0.33 7.19
C VAL A 41 5.86 -0.24 6.95
N LEU A 42 5.28 0.90 7.31
CA LEU A 42 3.88 1.16 7.06
C LEU A 42 3.68 1.43 5.56
N PHE A 43 2.65 0.83 4.98
CA PHE A 43 2.20 1.06 3.62
C PHE A 43 0.79 1.63 3.64
N THR A 44 0.58 2.72 2.93
CA THR A 44 -0.70 3.43 2.86
C THR A 44 -1.35 3.29 1.48
N GLU A 45 -2.68 3.24 1.45
CA GLU A 45 -3.44 3.15 0.21
C GLU A 45 -3.41 4.46 -0.60
N ALA A 46 -3.05 4.35 -1.87
CA ALA A 46 -3.19 5.37 -2.89
C ALA A 46 -4.03 4.85 -4.07
N LYS A 47 -4.80 5.77 -4.67
CA LYS A 47 -5.63 5.46 -5.83
C LYS A 47 -4.73 5.19 -7.04
N MET A 48 -5.02 4.10 -7.76
CA MET A 48 -4.44 3.85 -9.07
C MET A 48 -5.22 4.68 -10.09
N LYS A 49 -4.53 5.46 -10.92
CA LYS A 49 -5.15 6.25 -12.00
C LYS A 49 -5.48 5.33 -13.18
#